data_AF-A0A7C1DUN2-F1
#
_entry.id   AF-A0A7C1DUN2-F1
#
_cell.length_a   1.000
_cell.length_b   1.000
_cell.length_c   1.000
_cell.angle_alpha   90.00
_cell.angle_beta   90.00
_cell.angle_gamma   90.00
#
_symmetry.space_group_name_H-M   'P 1'
#
loop_
_entity.id
_entity.type
_entity.pdbx_description
1 polymer ?
#
loop_
_entity_poly.entity_id
_entity_poly.type
_entity_poly.pdbx_seq_one_letter_code
_entity_poly.pdbx_strand_id
1 'polypeptide(L)'
;PETLFISLHQDGRTLYPGSGFPDEAGGPNAPGRTVNIPLPPGTGEEGFLHTLEELVMPLLERFEPEIIINSAGQDNHFSDPITNMNFSARGYAALNSRLKPDIAVLEGGYAVETALPYTNVGIIMAMAGMDTSHVKEPDYDKQCRPQSPETTAYLHQLIRQLKQIYFESWNVEDDNPEGRIIERSREIFYDTDMIRERQKERLRRCRRCAGTLAIESASSLGSSIMGVSIPKNACPACSRTGRQWFEEAAKGRFDHVYLQDRDRGAYETI
;
A
#
# COMPACT_ATOMS: atom_id res chain seq x y z
N PRO A 1 -4.07 -4.29 15.06
CA PRO A 1 -3.43 -3.36 14.10
C PRO A 1 -4.36 -2.18 13.86
N GLU A 2 -3.82 -0.98 13.92
CA GLU A 2 -4.59 0.27 13.98
C GLU A 2 -4.60 1.04 12.65
N THR A 3 -4.05 0.43 11.59
CA THR A 3 -3.94 1.05 10.27
C THR A 3 -4.51 0.11 9.23
N LEU A 4 -5.37 0.66 8.36
CA LEU A 4 -5.86 0.02 7.15
C LEU A 4 -5.16 0.66 5.95
N PHE A 5 -4.49 -0.16 5.15
CA PHE A 5 -3.90 0.27 3.88
C PHE A 5 -4.81 -0.16 2.73
N ILE A 6 -5.21 0.78 1.88
CA ILE A 6 -6.03 0.53 0.68
C ILE A 6 -5.24 1.05 -0.51
N SER A 7 -5.02 0.20 -1.51
CA SER A 7 -4.29 0.57 -2.72
C SER A 7 -5.13 0.32 -3.97
N LEU A 8 -5.38 1.38 -4.73
CA LEU A 8 -5.93 1.33 -6.08
C LEU A 8 -4.77 1.51 -7.04
N HIS A 9 -4.44 0.46 -7.79
CA HIS A 9 -3.28 0.45 -8.68
C HIS A 9 -3.61 -0.30 -9.95
N GLN A 10 -2.85 -0.06 -11.03
CA GLN A 10 -2.94 -0.92 -12.21
C GLN A 10 -2.48 -2.33 -11.83
N ASP A 11 -3.22 -3.34 -12.28
CA ASP A 11 -2.96 -4.74 -11.99
C ASP A 11 -1.50 -5.14 -12.27
N GLY A 12 -0.84 -5.72 -11.27
CA GLY A 12 0.56 -6.17 -11.34
C GLY A 12 0.84 -7.20 -12.44
N ARG A 13 -0.17 -7.91 -12.96
CA ARG A 13 -0.01 -8.78 -14.15
C ARG A 13 0.26 -7.99 -15.42
N THR A 14 -0.04 -6.69 -15.42
CA THR A 14 0.07 -5.79 -16.57
C THR A 14 1.09 -4.67 -16.37
N LEU A 15 1.63 -4.49 -15.15
CA LEU A 15 2.59 -3.44 -14.83
C LEU A 15 3.56 -3.86 -13.70
N TYR A 16 4.77 -3.31 -13.73
CA TYR A 16 5.72 -3.37 -12.61
C TYR A 16 5.08 -2.79 -11.31
N PRO A 17 5.36 -3.31 -10.10
CA PRO A 17 6.34 -4.34 -9.73
C PRO A 17 5.82 -5.79 -9.78
N GLY A 18 4.60 -6.04 -10.25
CA GLY A 18 4.05 -7.40 -10.30
C GLY A 18 3.58 -7.96 -8.94
N SER A 19 3.20 -7.09 -8.01
CA SER A 19 2.59 -7.44 -6.72
C SER A 19 1.29 -6.64 -6.51
N GLY A 20 0.69 -6.71 -5.32
CA GLY A 20 -0.59 -6.06 -5.05
C GLY A 20 -1.78 -6.97 -5.38
N PHE A 21 -1.62 -8.27 -5.21
CA PHE A 21 -2.74 -9.20 -5.40
C PHE A 21 -3.73 -9.17 -4.23
N PRO A 22 -5.01 -9.50 -4.45
CA PRO A 22 -6.03 -9.46 -3.38
C PRO A 22 -5.77 -10.42 -2.21
N ASP A 23 -4.98 -11.48 -2.40
CA ASP A 23 -4.57 -12.42 -1.37
C ASP A 23 -3.41 -11.90 -0.50
N GLU A 24 -2.70 -10.85 -0.92
CA GLU A 24 -1.68 -10.14 -0.14
C GLU A 24 -2.29 -9.19 0.91
N ALA A 25 -3.24 -9.68 1.70
CA ALA A 25 -4.12 -8.85 2.53
C ALA A 25 -3.68 -8.74 4.00
N GLY A 26 -2.39 -8.43 4.17
CA GLY A 26 -1.80 -8.03 5.44
C GLY A 26 -0.96 -9.13 6.10
N GLY A 27 -0.21 -8.73 7.13
CA GLY A 27 0.67 -9.65 7.85
C GLY A 27 -0.08 -10.57 8.82
N PRO A 28 0.59 -11.58 9.40
CA PRO A 28 -0.05 -12.51 10.33
C PRO A 28 -0.67 -11.87 11.60
N ASN A 29 -0.14 -10.73 12.06
CA ASN A 29 -0.73 -9.95 13.16
C ASN A 29 -1.74 -8.90 12.66
N ALA A 30 -2.00 -8.85 11.36
CA ALA A 30 -2.86 -7.89 10.72
C ALA A 30 -3.61 -8.39 9.46
N PRO A 31 -4.28 -9.56 9.53
CA PRO A 31 -5.10 -10.03 8.43
C PRO A 31 -6.23 -9.02 8.11
N GLY A 32 -6.50 -8.82 6.83
CA GLY A 32 -7.50 -7.89 6.32
C GLY A 32 -7.16 -6.41 6.51
N ARG A 33 -5.91 -6.07 6.87
CA ARG A 33 -5.45 -4.66 7.03
C ARG A 33 -4.71 -4.11 5.83
N THR A 34 -4.55 -4.92 4.80
CA THR A 34 -4.13 -4.49 3.47
C THR A 34 -5.23 -4.87 2.49
N VAL A 35 -5.70 -3.91 1.72
CA VAL A 35 -6.72 -4.08 0.69
C VAL A 35 -6.10 -3.65 -0.61
N ASN A 36 -5.78 -4.64 -1.45
CA ASN A 36 -5.28 -4.41 -2.78
C ASN A 36 -6.43 -4.47 -3.80
N ILE A 37 -6.49 -3.46 -4.67
CA ILE A 37 -7.50 -3.29 -5.71
C ILE A 37 -6.77 -3.17 -7.06
N PRO A 38 -6.50 -4.29 -7.75
CA PRO A 38 -5.77 -4.31 -9.01
C PRO A 38 -6.72 -3.95 -10.17
N LEU A 39 -6.73 -2.68 -10.54
CA LEU A 39 -7.57 -2.14 -11.60
C LEU A 39 -7.04 -2.53 -12.98
N PRO A 40 -7.91 -2.85 -13.96
CA PRO A 40 -7.48 -3.15 -15.32
C PRO A 40 -6.91 -1.90 -16.01
N PRO A 41 -5.99 -2.06 -16.98
CA PRO A 41 -5.56 -0.97 -17.86
C PRO A 41 -6.74 -0.24 -18.52
N GLY A 42 -6.57 1.05 -18.73
CA GLY A 42 -7.59 1.94 -19.30
C GLY A 42 -8.68 2.36 -18.32
N THR A 43 -8.59 1.97 -17.05
CA THR A 43 -9.51 2.47 -16.02
C THR A 43 -9.35 3.98 -15.90
N GLY A 44 -10.46 4.70 -16.04
CA GLY A 44 -10.55 6.15 -15.96
C GLY A 44 -11.46 6.61 -14.83
N GLU A 45 -11.90 7.87 -14.91
CA GLU A 45 -12.67 8.53 -13.84
C GLU A 45 -13.83 7.68 -13.30
N GLU A 46 -14.66 7.14 -14.19
CA GLU A 46 -15.83 6.33 -13.83
C GLU A 46 -15.44 5.10 -13.00
N GLY A 47 -14.41 4.36 -13.41
CA GLY A 47 -13.97 3.15 -12.73
C GLY A 47 -13.35 3.43 -11.36
N PHE A 48 -12.54 4.49 -11.23
CA PHE A 48 -12.00 4.92 -9.94
C PHE A 48 -13.11 5.36 -8.98
N LEU A 49 -14.04 6.19 -9.43
CA LEU A 49 -15.15 6.67 -8.59
C LEU A 49 -16.11 5.54 -8.22
N HIS A 50 -16.41 4.62 -9.14
CA HIS A 50 -17.21 3.44 -8.82
C HIS A 50 -16.52 2.54 -7.79
N THR A 51 -15.21 2.32 -7.93
CA THR A 51 -14.40 1.58 -6.94
C THR A 51 -14.40 2.26 -5.57
N LEU A 52 -14.27 3.59 -5.56
CA LEU A 52 -14.34 4.39 -4.34
C LEU A 52 -15.68 4.20 -3.63
N GLU A 53 -16.79 4.39 -4.32
CA GLU A 53 -18.14 4.29 -3.73
C GLU A 53 -18.50 2.86 -3.32
N GLU A 54 -18.23 1.89 -4.18
CA GLU A 54 -18.72 0.53 -3.96
C GLU A 54 -17.85 -0.28 -3.01
N LEU A 55 -16.56 0.03 -2.89
CA LEU A 55 -15.62 -0.79 -2.12
C LEU A 55 -14.90 0.01 -1.04
N VAL A 56 -14.23 1.11 -1.41
CA VAL A 56 -13.38 1.86 -0.47
C VAL A 56 -14.22 2.51 0.62
N MET A 57 -15.29 3.22 0.28
CA MET A 57 -16.11 3.95 1.25
C MET A 57 -16.78 2.99 2.25
N PRO A 58 -17.38 1.86 1.85
CA PRO A 58 -17.86 0.85 2.79
C PRO A 58 -16.76 0.24 3.69
N LEU A 59 -15.53 0.07 3.17
CA LEU A 59 -14.40 -0.38 3.98
C LEU A 59 -14.01 0.66 5.03
N LEU A 60 -14.01 1.95 4.67
CA LEU A 60 -13.73 3.04 5.60
C LEU A 60 -14.85 3.17 6.65
N GLU A 61 -16.11 3.03 6.27
CA GLU A 61 -17.25 3.00 7.20
C GLU A 61 -17.14 1.86 8.21
N ARG A 62 -16.70 0.67 7.78
CA ARG A 62 -16.43 -0.46 8.69
C ARG A 62 -15.19 -0.26 9.55
N PHE A 63 -14.18 0.45 9.04
CA PHE A 63 -12.92 0.65 9.74
C PHE A 63 -12.97 1.78 10.76
N GLU A 64 -13.83 2.78 10.54
CA GLU A 64 -13.98 3.97 11.38
C GLU A 64 -12.64 4.70 11.64
N PRO A 65 -11.93 5.15 10.57
CA PRO A 65 -10.64 5.82 10.75
C PRO A 65 -10.80 7.16 11.47
N GLU A 66 -9.86 7.45 12.37
CA GLU A 66 -9.71 8.77 12.99
C GLU A 66 -9.02 9.78 12.05
N ILE A 67 -8.22 9.28 11.11
CA ILE A 67 -7.52 10.07 10.10
C ILE A 67 -7.42 9.29 8.78
N ILE A 68 -7.60 9.99 7.67
CA ILE A 68 -7.42 9.49 6.31
C ILE A 68 -6.22 10.20 5.68
N ILE A 69 -5.21 9.42 5.32
CA ILE A 69 -4.04 9.90 4.57
C ILE A 69 -4.13 9.36 3.14
N ASN A 70 -4.22 10.25 2.17
CA ASN A 70 -4.21 9.93 0.75
C ASN A 70 -2.78 10.02 0.21
N SER A 71 -2.16 8.88 -0.09
CA SER A 71 -0.91 8.79 -0.86
C SER A 71 -1.26 9.05 -2.33
N ALA A 72 -1.25 10.33 -2.71
CA ALA A 72 -1.84 10.86 -3.93
C ALA A 72 -0.84 10.82 -5.10
N GLY A 73 -0.36 9.62 -5.44
CA GLY A 73 0.42 9.39 -6.66
C GLY A 73 -0.38 9.71 -7.91
N GLN A 74 0.28 10.27 -8.93
CA GLN A 74 -0.34 10.91 -10.10
C GLN A 74 0.04 10.25 -11.43
N ASP A 75 0.73 9.11 -11.36
CA ASP A 75 1.20 8.34 -12.51
C ASP A 75 0.07 7.55 -13.22
N ASN A 76 -1.13 7.49 -12.65
CA ASN A 76 -2.33 6.95 -13.31
C ASN A 76 -3.03 7.95 -14.27
N HIS A 77 -2.48 9.17 -14.41
CA HIS A 77 -3.04 10.20 -15.29
C HIS A 77 -2.93 9.78 -16.77
N PHE A 78 -3.91 10.14 -17.60
CA PHE A 78 -3.99 9.71 -19.00
C PHE A 78 -2.77 10.09 -19.88
N SER A 79 -2.01 11.11 -19.46
CA SER A 79 -0.81 11.56 -20.16
C SER A 79 0.50 11.07 -19.54
N ASP A 80 0.44 10.30 -18.44
CA ASP A 80 1.64 9.80 -17.78
C ASP A 80 2.28 8.68 -18.62
N PRO A 81 3.61 8.66 -18.79
CA PRO A 81 4.27 7.68 -19.64
C PRO A 81 4.43 6.29 -18.98
N ILE A 82 4.23 6.16 -17.67
CA ILE A 82 4.57 4.94 -16.94
C ILE A 82 3.41 3.95 -16.91
N THR A 83 2.21 4.41 -16.56
CA THR A 83 1.05 3.52 -16.45
C THR A 83 0.21 3.53 -17.72
N ASN A 84 -0.73 2.59 -17.82
CA ASN A 84 -1.72 2.53 -18.89
C ASN A 84 -3.11 2.85 -18.34
N MET A 85 -3.18 3.80 -17.42
CA MET A 85 -4.44 4.28 -16.84
C MET A 85 -4.93 5.53 -17.58
N ASN A 86 -6.15 5.96 -17.28
CA ASN A 86 -6.81 7.02 -18.03
C ASN A 86 -7.56 7.97 -17.08
N PHE A 87 -6.91 8.29 -15.95
CA PHE A 87 -7.45 9.20 -14.95
C PHE A 87 -7.10 10.65 -15.25
N SER A 88 -7.80 11.61 -14.62
CA SER A 88 -7.69 13.04 -14.91
C SER A 88 -7.72 13.86 -13.62
N ALA A 89 -7.32 15.13 -13.71
CA ALA A 89 -7.42 16.15 -12.68
C ALA A 89 -8.86 16.33 -12.17
N ARG A 90 -9.85 16.23 -13.06
CA ARG A 90 -11.27 16.22 -12.64
C ARG A 90 -11.59 14.98 -11.80
N GLY A 91 -11.09 13.81 -12.23
CA GLY A 91 -11.18 12.57 -11.47
C GLY A 91 -10.56 12.70 -10.08
N TYR A 92 -9.34 13.24 -10.00
CA TYR A 92 -8.66 13.52 -8.74
C TYR A 92 -9.48 14.42 -7.82
N ALA A 93 -10.03 15.50 -8.36
CA ALA A 93 -10.86 16.43 -7.62
C ALA A 93 -12.13 15.75 -7.08
N ALA A 94 -12.82 14.95 -7.91
CA ALA A 94 -14.02 14.21 -7.51
C ALA A 94 -13.71 13.15 -6.44
N LEU A 95 -12.63 12.38 -6.62
CA LEU A 95 -12.18 11.37 -5.68
C LEU A 95 -11.87 12.00 -4.32
N ASN A 96 -11.12 13.10 -4.27
CA ASN A 96 -10.77 13.77 -3.01
C ASN A 96 -11.97 14.48 -2.37
N SER A 97 -12.89 15.02 -3.16
CA SER A 97 -14.14 15.62 -2.65
C SER A 97 -15.00 14.57 -1.94
N ARG A 98 -14.98 13.33 -2.45
CA ARG A 98 -15.73 12.22 -1.88
C ARG A 98 -15.03 11.54 -0.71
N LEU A 99 -13.72 11.29 -0.85
CA LEU A 99 -12.88 10.65 0.17
C LEU A 99 -12.68 11.55 1.39
N LYS A 100 -12.59 12.87 1.18
CA LYS A 100 -12.31 13.90 2.20
C LYS A 100 -11.10 13.53 3.07
N PRO A 101 -9.92 13.31 2.47
CA PRO A 101 -8.74 12.98 3.25
C PRO A 101 -8.32 14.18 4.12
N ASP A 102 -7.78 13.89 5.31
CA ASP A 102 -7.21 14.91 6.20
C ASP A 102 -5.84 15.38 5.69
N ILE A 103 -5.09 14.48 5.05
CA ILE A 103 -3.76 14.74 4.51
C ILE A 103 -3.66 14.12 3.11
N ALA A 104 -3.15 14.87 2.15
CA ALA A 104 -2.70 14.35 0.86
C ALA A 104 -1.18 14.50 0.76
N VAL A 105 -0.50 13.42 0.37
CA VAL A 105 0.95 13.38 0.18
C VAL A 105 1.23 13.09 -1.29
N LEU A 106 1.99 13.95 -1.96
CA LEU A 106 2.41 13.73 -3.34
C LEU A 106 3.43 12.58 -3.39
N GLU A 107 3.25 11.65 -4.33
CA GLU A 107 4.14 10.51 -4.57
C GLU A 107 4.73 10.55 -5.99
N GLY A 108 4.49 9.52 -6.81
CA GLY A 108 4.83 9.46 -8.23
C GLY A 108 3.97 10.39 -9.10
N GLY A 109 4.34 10.48 -10.37
CA GLY A 109 3.72 11.33 -11.37
C GLY A 109 4.78 12.03 -12.21
N TYR A 110 4.86 11.65 -13.48
CA TYR A 110 5.99 11.95 -14.36
C TYR A 110 5.59 12.80 -15.57
N ALA A 111 4.28 12.98 -15.79
CA ALA A 111 3.73 14.03 -16.65
C ALA A 111 3.78 15.42 -15.96
N VAL A 112 5.00 15.92 -15.73
CA VAL A 112 5.27 17.13 -14.93
C VAL A 112 4.54 18.37 -15.43
N GLU A 113 4.47 18.57 -16.75
CA GLU A 113 3.86 19.77 -17.34
C GLU A 113 2.38 19.56 -17.69
N THR A 114 2.02 18.35 -18.11
CA THR A 114 0.70 18.07 -18.68
C THR A 114 -0.32 17.57 -17.65
N ALA A 115 0.13 17.09 -16.48
CA ALA A 115 -0.72 16.54 -15.43
C ALA A 115 -0.58 17.27 -14.09
N LEU A 116 0.63 17.23 -13.50
CA LEU A 116 0.86 17.58 -12.08
C LEU A 116 0.26 18.92 -11.62
N PRO A 117 0.35 20.02 -12.40
CA PRO A 117 -0.20 21.30 -11.96
C PRO A 117 -1.71 21.25 -11.79
N TYR A 118 -2.40 20.55 -12.70
CA TYR A 118 -3.86 20.49 -12.75
C TYR A 118 -4.43 19.49 -11.74
N THR A 119 -3.79 18.33 -11.59
CA THR A 119 -4.11 17.34 -10.56
C THR A 119 -3.92 17.91 -9.16
N ASN A 120 -2.80 18.60 -8.90
CA ASN A 120 -2.56 19.26 -7.61
C ASN A 120 -3.58 20.35 -7.32
N VAL A 121 -3.92 21.20 -8.30
CA VAL A 121 -5.00 22.19 -8.17
C VAL A 121 -6.32 21.49 -7.83
N GLY A 122 -6.67 20.41 -8.53
CA GLY A 122 -7.88 19.63 -8.27
C GLY A 122 -7.95 19.07 -6.86
N ILE A 123 -6.87 18.49 -6.36
CA ILE A 123 -6.78 17.93 -5.00
C ILE A 123 -6.90 19.05 -3.95
N ILE A 124 -6.13 20.13 -4.10
CA ILE A 124 -6.13 21.25 -3.14
C ILE A 124 -7.50 21.90 -3.08
N MET A 125 -8.12 22.19 -4.23
CA MET A 125 -9.45 22.77 -4.31
C MET A 125 -10.51 21.86 -3.67
N ALA A 126 -10.46 20.55 -3.95
CA ALA A 126 -11.37 19.57 -3.35
C ALA A 126 -11.25 19.52 -1.83
N MET A 127 -10.02 19.45 -1.30
CA MET A 127 -9.76 19.45 0.14
C MET A 127 -10.16 20.77 0.81
N ALA A 128 -10.04 21.89 0.10
CA ALA A 128 -10.49 23.20 0.56
C ALA A 128 -12.02 23.40 0.45
N GLY A 129 -12.77 22.43 -0.07
CA GLY A 129 -14.22 22.54 -0.27
C GLY A 129 -14.62 23.56 -1.35
N MET A 130 -13.72 23.84 -2.30
CA MET A 130 -13.96 24.76 -3.41
C MET A 130 -14.68 24.07 -4.57
N ASP A 131 -15.31 24.86 -5.44
CA ASP A 131 -15.92 24.34 -6.66
C ASP A 131 -14.84 23.84 -7.65
N THR A 132 -14.89 22.54 -7.94
CA THR A 132 -13.95 21.86 -8.84
C THR A 132 -14.52 21.61 -10.24
N SER A 133 -15.71 22.13 -10.56
CA SER A 133 -16.41 21.92 -11.83
C SER A 133 -15.60 22.34 -13.07
N HIS A 134 -14.65 23.26 -12.89
CA HIS A 134 -13.78 23.79 -13.95
C HIS A 134 -12.36 23.20 -13.94
N VAL A 135 -12.04 22.27 -13.02
CA VAL A 135 -10.74 21.59 -13.01
C VAL A 135 -10.63 20.70 -14.24
N LYS A 136 -9.74 21.08 -15.15
CA LYS A 136 -9.55 20.40 -16.43
C LYS A 136 -8.19 20.74 -17.01
N GLU A 137 -7.52 19.74 -17.57
CA GLU A 137 -6.24 19.85 -18.26
C GLU A 137 -6.44 20.39 -19.69
N PRO A 138 -5.45 21.11 -20.26
CA PRO A 138 -5.56 21.68 -21.61
C PRO A 138 -5.83 20.65 -22.70
N ASP A 139 -5.29 19.45 -22.56
CA ASP A 139 -5.40 18.37 -23.55
C ASP A 139 -6.45 17.30 -23.19
N TYR A 140 -7.25 17.52 -22.15
CA TYR A 140 -8.29 16.59 -21.71
C TYR A 140 -9.21 16.15 -22.87
N ASP A 141 -9.79 17.10 -23.61
CA ASP A 141 -10.73 16.78 -24.70
C ASP A 141 -10.06 16.06 -25.87
N LYS A 142 -8.74 16.22 -26.03
CA LYS A 142 -7.98 15.62 -27.13
C LYS A 142 -7.48 14.23 -26.79
N GLN A 143 -7.06 14.01 -25.55
CA GLN A 143 -6.28 12.84 -25.14
C GLN A 143 -7.03 11.93 -24.17
N CYS A 144 -7.81 12.48 -23.23
CA CYS A 144 -8.60 11.66 -22.31
C CYS A 144 -9.71 10.95 -23.10
N ARG A 145 -9.73 9.63 -23.01
CA ARG A 145 -10.73 8.80 -23.70
C ARG A 145 -11.79 8.35 -22.71
N PRO A 146 -13.03 8.09 -23.14
CA PRO A 146 -13.97 7.37 -22.30
C PRO A 146 -13.44 5.97 -21.97
N GLN A 147 -13.68 5.50 -20.76
CA GLN A 147 -13.41 4.11 -20.38
C GLN A 147 -14.24 3.17 -21.28
N SER A 148 -13.66 2.05 -21.71
CA SER A 148 -14.37 1.11 -22.57
C SER A 148 -15.44 0.32 -21.78
N PRO A 149 -16.53 -0.10 -22.43
CA PRO A 149 -17.54 -0.95 -21.79
C PRO A 149 -16.97 -2.26 -21.24
N GLU A 150 -15.95 -2.83 -21.90
CA GLU A 150 -15.26 -4.03 -21.46
C GLU A 150 -14.49 -3.80 -20.16
N THR A 151 -13.76 -2.67 -20.05
CA THR A 151 -13.09 -2.26 -18.81
C THR A 151 -14.11 -2.06 -17.69
N THR A 152 -15.24 -1.40 -17.96
CA THR A 152 -16.32 -1.23 -16.97
C THR A 152 -16.90 -2.57 -16.50
N ALA A 153 -17.20 -3.48 -17.44
CA ALA A 153 -17.74 -4.80 -17.10
C ALA A 153 -16.75 -5.64 -16.26
N TYR A 154 -15.46 -5.61 -16.62
CA TYR A 154 -14.40 -6.27 -15.84
C TYR A 154 -14.33 -5.70 -14.43
N LEU A 155 -14.31 -4.37 -14.30
CA LEU A 155 -14.21 -3.67 -13.03
C LEU A 155 -15.40 -4.00 -12.09
N HIS A 156 -16.62 -4.08 -12.62
CA HIS A 156 -17.78 -4.52 -11.84
C HIS A 156 -17.65 -5.97 -11.35
N GLN A 157 -17.10 -6.87 -12.17
CA GLN A 157 -16.84 -8.25 -11.74
C GLN A 157 -15.75 -8.30 -10.66
N LEU A 158 -14.66 -7.55 -10.86
CA LEU A 158 -13.57 -7.44 -9.90
C LEU A 158 -14.11 -6.95 -8.54
N ILE A 159 -14.87 -5.85 -8.50
CA ILE A 159 -15.40 -5.31 -7.25
C ILE A 159 -16.30 -6.33 -6.53
N ARG A 160 -17.14 -7.09 -7.26
CA ARG A 160 -17.94 -8.16 -6.64
C ARG A 160 -17.05 -9.24 -5.98
N GLN A 161 -15.97 -9.64 -6.65
CA GLN A 161 -15.02 -10.61 -6.09
C GLN A 161 -14.28 -10.03 -4.89
N LEU A 162 -13.82 -8.78 -4.97
CA LEU A 162 -13.13 -8.11 -3.87
C LEU A 162 -14.06 -7.89 -2.68
N LYS A 163 -15.36 -7.62 -2.90
CA LYS A 163 -16.35 -7.56 -1.82
C LYS A 163 -16.45 -8.90 -1.10
N GLN A 164 -16.56 -10.01 -1.84
CA GLN A 164 -16.57 -11.35 -1.26
C GLN A 164 -15.29 -11.64 -0.47
N ILE A 165 -14.13 -11.24 -0.99
CA ILE A 165 -12.86 -11.40 -0.28
C ILE A 165 -12.89 -10.56 1.00
N TYR A 166 -12.99 -9.23 0.90
CA TYR A 166 -12.77 -8.29 2.00
C TYR A 166 -13.90 -8.20 3.03
N PHE A 167 -15.16 -8.45 2.65
CA PHE A 167 -16.28 -8.40 3.61
C PHE A 167 -16.67 -9.78 4.15
N GLU A 168 -16.63 -10.83 3.31
CA GLU A 168 -17.21 -12.13 3.66
C GLU A 168 -16.14 -13.17 4.05
N SER A 169 -14.96 -13.13 3.44
CA SER A 169 -13.96 -14.21 3.57
C SER A 169 -12.95 -14.01 4.70
N TRP A 170 -12.77 -12.78 5.23
CA TRP A 170 -11.81 -12.49 6.31
C TRP A 170 -12.31 -12.83 7.73
N ASN A 171 -13.16 -13.85 7.85
CA ASN A 171 -13.49 -14.51 9.12
C ASN A 171 -12.61 -15.74 9.37
N VAL A 172 -11.34 -15.70 8.93
CA VAL A 172 -10.40 -16.78 9.23
C VAL A 172 -9.97 -16.60 10.68
N GLU A 173 -10.46 -17.47 11.57
CA GLU A 173 -9.86 -17.65 12.89
C GLU A 173 -8.39 -18.05 12.66
N ASP A 174 -7.48 -17.10 12.90
CA ASP A 174 -6.06 -17.41 12.88
C ASP A 174 -5.76 -18.29 14.11
N ASP A 175 -5.67 -19.59 13.88
CA ASP A 175 -5.41 -20.66 14.87
C ASP A 175 -3.98 -20.67 15.42
N ASN A 176 -3.09 -19.83 14.91
CA ASN A 176 -1.72 -19.79 15.44
C ASN A 176 -1.70 -19.47 16.97
N PRO A 177 -0.90 -20.18 17.77
CA PRO A 177 -0.80 -19.86 19.18
C PRO A 177 -0.10 -18.51 19.41
N GLU A 178 -0.47 -17.81 20.49
CA GLU A 178 0.23 -16.61 20.95
C GLU A 178 1.72 -16.92 21.13
N GLY A 179 2.59 -16.06 20.57
CA GLY A 179 4.03 -16.24 20.63
C GLY A 179 4.62 -17.21 19.60
N ARG A 180 3.81 -17.86 18.75
CA ARG A 180 4.33 -18.61 17.60
C ARG A 180 5.19 -17.69 16.73
N ILE A 181 6.35 -18.20 16.31
CA ILE A 181 7.17 -17.53 15.30
C ILE A 181 6.66 -17.96 13.93
N ILE A 182 6.25 -16.97 13.15
CA ILE A 182 5.77 -17.16 11.79
C ILE A 182 6.91 -16.75 10.87
N GLU A 183 7.35 -17.68 10.03
CA GLU A 183 8.41 -17.45 9.07
C GLU A 183 7.82 -17.29 7.67
N ARG A 184 8.36 -16.37 6.89
CA ARG A 184 8.09 -16.27 5.45
C ARG A 184 9.36 -15.92 4.69
N SER A 185 9.43 -16.33 3.43
CA SER A 185 10.53 -15.99 2.54
C SER A 185 9.98 -15.30 1.31
N ARG A 186 10.69 -14.29 0.82
CA ARG A 186 10.37 -13.61 -0.44
C ARG A 186 11.64 -13.23 -1.18
N GLU A 187 11.51 -13.07 -2.50
CA GLU A 187 12.54 -12.48 -3.34
C GLU A 187 12.01 -11.15 -3.87
N ILE A 188 12.81 -10.11 -3.74
CA ILE A 188 12.51 -8.74 -4.16
C ILE A 188 13.50 -8.36 -5.26
N PHE A 189 13.01 -7.73 -6.31
CA PHE A 189 13.83 -7.22 -7.39
C PHE A 189 13.70 -5.70 -7.48
N TYR A 190 14.82 -5.02 -7.20
CA TYR A 190 14.97 -3.59 -7.37
C TYR A 190 15.48 -3.34 -8.79
N ASP A 191 14.61 -2.84 -9.65
CA ASP A 191 14.88 -2.62 -11.07
C ASP A 191 15.84 -1.45 -11.32
N THR A 192 15.77 -0.42 -10.47
CA THR A 192 16.60 0.80 -10.58
C THR A 192 18.10 0.46 -10.57
N ASP A 193 18.52 -0.42 -9.66
CA ASP A 193 19.92 -0.84 -9.50
C ASP A 193 20.17 -2.29 -9.97
N MET A 194 19.14 -2.96 -10.51
CA MET A 194 19.16 -4.37 -10.92
C MET A 194 19.59 -5.33 -9.80
N ILE A 195 19.15 -5.07 -8.57
CA ILE A 195 19.50 -5.85 -7.38
C ILE A 195 18.40 -6.88 -7.10
N ARG A 196 18.79 -8.13 -6.88
CA ARG A 196 17.90 -9.16 -6.32
C ARG A 196 18.20 -9.31 -4.84
N GLU A 197 17.17 -9.27 -4.02
CA GLU A 197 17.26 -9.46 -2.59
C GLU A 197 16.43 -10.68 -2.20
N ARG A 198 17.02 -11.57 -1.40
CA ARG A 198 16.29 -12.64 -0.74
C ARG A 198 16.08 -12.26 0.72
N GLN A 199 14.83 -12.21 1.14
CA GLN A 199 14.45 -11.95 2.52
C GLN A 199 13.88 -13.19 3.19
N LYS A 200 14.32 -13.47 4.42
CA LYS A 200 13.67 -14.39 5.34
C LYS A 200 13.18 -13.59 6.55
N GLU A 201 11.88 -13.55 6.74
CA GLU A 201 11.24 -12.80 7.81
C GLU A 201 10.75 -13.73 8.91
N ARG A 202 10.88 -13.28 10.16
CA ARG A 202 10.37 -13.94 11.36
C ARG A 202 9.52 -12.95 12.13
N LEU A 203 8.24 -13.25 12.30
CA LEU A 203 7.30 -12.44 13.08
C LEU A 203 6.85 -13.22 14.30
N ARG A 204 7.03 -12.65 15.50
CA ARG A 204 6.40 -13.18 16.71
C ARG A 204 4.92 -12.81 16.70
N ARG A 205 4.03 -13.81 16.61
CA ARG A 205 2.60 -13.59 16.74
C ARG A 205 2.26 -12.99 18.10
N CYS A 206 1.49 -11.90 18.12
CA CYS A 206 1.08 -11.26 19.36
C CYS A 206 -0.31 -10.65 19.26
N ARG A 207 -1.17 -10.94 20.23
CA ARG A 207 -2.50 -10.34 20.37
C ARG A 207 -2.50 -8.99 21.11
N ARG A 208 -1.37 -8.60 21.71
CA ARG A 208 -1.25 -7.36 22.53
C ARG A 208 -0.57 -6.20 21.82
N CYS A 209 0.26 -6.48 20.82
CA CYS A 209 0.98 -5.46 20.05
C CYS A 209 1.22 -6.00 18.63
N ALA A 210 1.83 -5.21 17.75
CA ALA A 210 2.08 -5.62 16.36
C ALA A 210 3.01 -6.84 16.21
N GLY A 211 3.68 -7.27 17.29
CA GLY A 211 4.66 -8.36 17.29
C GLY A 211 6.04 -7.90 16.84
N THR A 212 7.06 -8.60 17.31
CA THR A 212 8.45 -8.36 16.92
C THR A 212 8.71 -8.97 15.55
N LEU A 213 9.30 -8.18 14.66
CA LEU A 213 9.71 -8.60 13.31
C LEU A 213 11.23 -8.67 13.24
N ALA A 214 11.77 -9.74 12.67
CA ALA A 214 13.15 -9.82 12.22
C ALA A 214 13.17 -10.11 10.72
N ILE A 215 14.05 -9.44 9.98
CA ILE A 215 14.25 -9.59 8.54
C ILE A 215 15.73 -9.90 8.34
N GLU A 216 16.00 -11.13 7.90
CA GLU A 216 17.27 -11.50 7.30
C GLU A 216 17.19 -11.14 5.83
N SER A 217 18.15 -10.36 5.35
CA SER A 217 18.20 -9.94 3.95
C SER A 217 19.58 -10.25 3.37
N ALA A 218 19.60 -10.79 2.16
CA ALA A 218 20.81 -11.02 1.40
C ALA A 218 20.64 -10.50 -0.04
N SER A 219 21.56 -9.67 -0.49
CA SER A 219 21.58 -9.11 -1.84
C SER A 219 22.37 -9.99 -2.80
N SER A 220 22.04 -9.92 -4.09
CA SER A 220 22.81 -10.52 -5.18
C SER A 220 24.20 -9.91 -5.35
N LEU A 221 24.47 -8.78 -4.70
CA LEU A 221 25.79 -8.12 -4.66
C LEU A 221 26.69 -8.68 -3.54
N GLY A 222 26.19 -9.60 -2.72
CA GLY A 222 26.98 -10.34 -1.73
C GLY A 222 26.86 -9.83 -0.29
N SER A 223 26.22 -8.68 -0.06
CA SER A 223 25.97 -8.17 1.30
C SER A 223 24.74 -8.81 1.94
N SER A 224 24.83 -9.02 3.25
CA SER A 224 23.81 -9.61 4.10
C SER A 224 23.58 -8.79 5.36
N ILE A 225 22.32 -8.61 5.74
CA ILE A 225 21.94 -7.87 6.94
C ILE A 225 20.90 -8.62 7.77
N MET A 226 20.85 -8.30 9.06
CA MET A 226 19.72 -8.61 9.92
C MET A 226 19.12 -7.31 10.43
N GLY A 227 17.83 -7.08 10.17
CA GLY A 227 17.06 -6.01 10.80
C GLY A 227 16.07 -6.58 11.80
N VAL A 228 16.10 -6.12 13.05
CA VAL A 228 15.11 -6.46 14.08
C VAL A 228 14.31 -5.21 14.42
N SER A 229 12.98 -5.30 14.37
CA SER A 229 12.07 -4.22 14.74
C SER A 229 11.18 -4.64 15.90
N ILE A 230 11.35 -3.96 17.04
CA ILE A 230 10.44 -4.03 18.18
C ILE A 230 9.37 -2.95 17.95
N PRO A 231 8.08 -3.30 17.96
CA PRO A 231 7.01 -2.37 17.64
C PRO A 231 6.85 -1.31 18.73
N LYS A 232 6.17 -0.21 18.41
CA LYS A 232 5.74 0.77 19.43
C LYS A 232 4.75 0.09 20.38
N ASN A 233 4.77 0.46 21.67
CA ASN A 233 3.93 -0.14 22.72
C ASN A 233 4.12 -1.66 22.82
N ALA A 234 5.38 -2.11 22.75
CA ALA A 234 5.70 -3.53 22.75
C ALA A 234 5.36 -4.16 24.10
N CYS A 235 4.72 -5.33 24.08
CA CYS A 235 4.56 -6.10 25.30
C CYS A 235 5.93 -6.65 25.76
N PRO A 236 6.11 -6.96 27.07
CA PRO A 236 7.39 -7.45 27.59
C PRO A 236 7.92 -8.69 26.87
N ALA A 237 7.03 -9.56 26.37
CA ALA A 237 7.42 -10.74 25.62
C ALA A 237 8.02 -10.38 24.25
N CYS A 238 7.38 -9.48 23.50
CA CYS A 238 7.89 -9.03 22.19
C CYS A 238 9.20 -8.26 22.33
N SER A 239 9.30 -7.36 23.32
CA SER A 239 10.54 -6.63 23.61
C SER A 239 11.71 -7.59 23.90
N ARG A 240 11.50 -8.60 24.76
CA ARG A 240 12.51 -9.64 25.03
C ARG A 240 12.90 -10.44 23.79
N THR A 241 11.92 -10.87 22.99
CA THR A 241 12.19 -11.61 21.75
C THR A 241 13.03 -10.78 20.77
N GLY A 242 12.74 -9.49 20.60
CA GLY A 242 13.52 -8.64 19.70
C GLY A 242 14.95 -8.45 20.18
N ARG A 243 15.14 -8.20 21.47
CA ARG A 243 16.48 -8.10 22.07
C ARG A 243 17.26 -9.40 21.92
N GLN A 244 16.63 -10.54 22.18
CA GLN A 244 17.23 -11.85 21.98
C GLN A 244 17.66 -12.07 20.52
N TRP A 245 16.78 -11.80 19.55
CA TRP A 245 17.13 -11.97 18.13
C TRP A 245 18.26 -11.05 17.68
N PHE A 246 18.32 -9.83 18.19
CA PHE A 246 19.42 -8.90 17.91
C PHE A 246 20.76 -9.41 18.48
N GLU A 247 20.78 -9.83 19.75
CA GLU A 247 21.98 -10.37 20.41
C GLU A 247 22.48 -11.68 19.78
N GLU A 248 21.56 -12.52 19.29
CA GLU A 248 21.88 -13.73 18.55
C GLU A 248 22.48 -13.39 17.17
N ALA A 249 21.88 -12.44 16.45
CA ALA A 249 22.37 -12.01 15.14
C ALA A 249 23.74 -11.33 15.22
N ALA A 250 24.01 -10.58 16.28
CA ALA A 250 25.30 -9.94 16.55
C ALA A 250 26.47 -10.94 16.69
N LYS A 251 26.17 -12.19 17.06
CA LYS A 251 27.15 -13.29 17.14
C LYS A 251 27.24 -14.07 15.82
N GLY A 252 26.38 -13.74 14.86
CA GLY A 252 26.26 -14.40 13.56
C GLY A 252 27.27 -13.89 12.53
N ARG A 253 26.99 -14.17 11.25
CA ARG A 253 27.84 -13.80 10.11
C ARG A 253 27.19 -12.77 9.18
N PHE A 254 26.32 -11.91 9.71
CA PHE A 254 25.75 -10.81 8.93
C PHE A 254 26.80 -9.71 8.80
N ASP A 255 26.83 -9.01 7.66
CA ASP A 255 27.72 -7.87 7.47
C ASP A 255 27.28 -6.68 8.33
N HIS A 256 25.96 -6.55 8.55
CA HIS A 256 25.39 -5.56 9.46
C HIS A 256 24.20 -6.12 10.23
N VAL A 257 24.07 -5.72 11.50
CA VAL A 257 22.91 -6.04 12.33
C VAL A 257 22.30 -4.75 12.87
N TYR A 258 21.01 -4.56 12.65
CA TYR A 258 20.25 -3.37 13.05
C TYR A 258 19.14 -3.76 14.02
N LEU A 259 18.97 -2.96 15.07
CA LEU A 259 17.81 -3.00 15.94
C LEU A 259 17.11 -1.65 15.94
N GLN A 260 15.84 -1.66 15.57
CA GLN A 260 14.93 -0.54 15.75
C GLN A 260 13.98 -0.85 16.93
N ASP A 261 14.23 -0.24 18.08
CA ASP A 261 13.39 -0.37 19.26
C ASP A 261 12.43 0.83 19.35
N ARG A 262 11.28 0.71 18.69
CA ARG A 262 10.28 1.80 18.61
C ARG A 262 9.54 2.03 19.93
N ASP A 263 9.58 1.05 20.85
CA ASP A 263 9.02 1.18 22.19
C ASP A 263 9.88 2.10 23.06
N ARG A 264 11.20 1.97 22.95
CA ARG A 264 12.17 2.80 23.67
C ARG A 264 12.66 4.02 22.91
N GLY A 265 12.29 4.14 21.63
CA GLY A 265 12.82 5.19 20.75
C GLY A 265 14.33 5.04 20.51
N ALA A 266 14.84 3.81 20.46
CA ALA A 266 16.26 3.52 20.30
C ALA A 266 16.57 2.86 18.96
N TYR A 267 17.79 3.11 18.46
CA TYR A 267 18.34 2.48 17.26
C TYR A 267 19.77 2.02 17.56
N GLU A 268 20.08 0.76 17.30
CA GLU A 268 21.38 0.14 17.60
C GLU A 268 21.89 -0.61 16.37
N THR A 269 23.22 -0.59 16.19
CA THR A 269 23.89 -1.19 15.02
C THR A 269 25.15 -1.93 15.46
N ILE A 270 25.40 -3.11 14.87
CA ILE A 270 26.63 -3.90 15.07
C ILE A 270 27.20 -4.29 13.71
#